data_AF-B1WZA7-F1
#
_entry.id   AF-B1WZA7-F1
#
_cell.length_a   1.000
_cell.length_b   1.000
_cell.length_c   1.000
_cell.angle_alpha   90.00
_cell.angle_beta   90.00
_cell.angle_gamma   90.00
#
_symmetry.space_group_name_H-M   'P 1'
#
loop_
_entity.id
_entity.type
_entity.pdbx_description
1 polymer ?
#
loop_
_entity_poly.entity_id
_entity_poly.type
_entity_poly.pdbx_seq_one_letter_code
_entity_poly.pdbx_strand_id
1 'polypeptide(L)'
;MMNKYGLKKIIQGMILLSVSLVPLHQFNAAIANENPVNPTENQEQNQKRNPLIGTEWQLIDWTENQTLGKENSTIAFEKDTVSGSGSCNRYTAGYAIQDNAIKVGLIAATRKACTEEIMNQEMLFLGALEGAKIYSINAKGQLQIAYIKQKEIGILTFKNINNNNNKTVEKTVYISPETVDCIGVAPQQCLQIKENLEDNWTFFYSSIEGFDYEPGYFYELRISQKKKN
;
A
#
# COMPACT_ATOMS: atom_id res chain seq x y z
N MET A 1 -27.30 5.26 23.60
CA MET A 1 -26.35 6.05 22.80
C MET A 1 -24.93 5.55 23.05
N MET A 2 -24.22 5.29 21.96
CA MET A 2 -22.75 5.32 21.74
C MET A 2 -21.83 4.20 22.31
N ASN A 3 -21.27 3.49 21.33
CA ASN A 3 -20.19 2.50 21.31
C ASN A 3 -18.95 2.86 22.15
N LYS A 4 -18.43 1.86 22.89
CA LYS A 4 -17.02 1.77 23.32
C LYS A 4 -16.46 0.40 22.91
N TYR A 5 -16.13 0.23 21.63
CA TYR A 5 -15.25 -0.85 21.19
C TYR A 5 -13.82 -0.31 21.15
N GLY A 6 -13.18 -0.26 22.33
CA GLY A 6 -11.75 -0.01 22.46
C GLY A 6 -10.97 -1.23 21.98
N LEU A 7 -9.96 -0.97 21.14
CA LEU A 7 -9.05 -1.93 20.52
C LEU A 7 -8.62 -3.05 21.48
N LYS A 8 -9.18 -4.25 21.28
CA LYS A 8 -8.50 -5.52 21.55
C LYS A 8 -8.02 -6.11 20.24
N LYS A 9 -6.81 -5.74 19.82
CA LYS A 9 -5.98 -6.59 18.95
C LYS A 9 -4.55 -6.54 19.47
N ILE A 10 -4.11 -7.69 19.97
CA ILE A 10 -2.75 -7.96 20.43
C ILE A 10 -1.80 -7.68 19.25
N ILE A 11 -1.01 -6.61 19.35
CA ILE A 11 -0.03 -6.19 18.34
C ILE A 11 1.24 -7.01 18.60
N GLN A 12 1.71 -7.73 17.58
CA GLN A 12 2.96 -8.48 17.62
C GLN A 12 3.83 -8.01 16.46
N GLY A 13 4.89 -7.25 16.78
CA GLY A 13 5.91 -6.76 15.85
C GLY A 13 5.56 -5.43 15.17
N MET A 14 6.10 -4.33 15.69
CA MET A 14 6.32 -3.08 14.97
C MET A 14 7.81 -2.99 14.66
N ILE A 15 8.21 -2.78 13.40
CA ILE A 15 9.63 -2.63 13.03
C ILE A 15 9.87 -1.18 12.64
N LEU A 16 10.93 -0.59 13.19
CA LEU A 16 11.38 0.76 12.87
C LEU A 16 11.92 0.86 11.43
N LEU A 17 11.46 1.87 10.67
CA LEU A 17 11.97 2.18 9.33
C LEU A 17 12.87 3.42 9.33
N SER A 18 12.53 4.44 10.12
CA SER A 18 13.34 5.64 10.32
C SER A 18 12.95 6.36 11.61
N VAL A 19 13.93 7.02 12.24
CA VAL A 19 13.76 7.85 13.44
C VAL A 19 14.13 9.28 13.09
N SER A 20 13.24 10.22 13.42
CA SER A 20 13.58 11.63 13.56
C SER A 20 13.53 12.01 15.04
N LEU A 21 14.63 12.57 15.55
CA LEU A 21 14.75 13.03 16.93
C LEU A 21 14.61 14.54 16.99
N VAL A 22 13.72 15.02 17.86
CA VAL A 22 13.61 16.45 18.17
C VAL A 22 13.79 16.63 19.69
N PRO A 23 14.84 17.33 20.15
CA PRO A 23 15.01 17.65 21.57
C PRO A 23 13.84 18.48 22.07
N LEU A 24 13.32 18.17 23.26
CA LEU A 24 12.14 18.85 23.82
C LEU A 24 12.30 20.39 23.91
N HIS A 25 13.54 20.88 24.06
CA HIS A 25 13.83 22.32 24.09
C HIS A 25 13.62 23.03 22.74
N GLN A 26 13.59 22.30 21.62
CA GLN A 26 13.35 22.86 20.27
C GLN A 26 11.87 22.88 19.89
N PHE A 27 11.01 22.10 20.56
CA PHE A 27 9.56 22.09 20.31
C PHE A 27 8.87 23.40 20.69
N ASN A 28 9.38 24.09 21.71
CA ASN A 28 8.87 25.41 22.12
C ASN A 28 9.26 26.55 21.18
N ALA A 29 10.13 26.31 20.19
CA ALA A 29 10.58 27.32 19.23
C ALA A 29 9.81 27.31 17.90
N ALA A 30 8.90 26.36 17.68
CA ALA A 30 8.17 26.21 16.41
C ALA A 30 6.91 27.11 16.25
N ILE A 31 6.67 28.06 17.16
CA ILE A 31 5.70 29.15 16.98
C ILE A 31 6.43 30.50 17.01
N ALA A 32 7.47 30.65 16.20
CA ALA A 32 8.01 31.94 15.84
C ALA A 32 8.64 31.83 14.45
N ASN A 33 8.01 32.52 13.48
CA ASN A 33 8.54 32.73 12.14
C ASN A 33 9.96 33.28 12.20
N GLU A 34 10.95 32.61 11.60
CA GLU A 34 11.98 33.22 10.73
C GLU A 34 12.50 32.17 9.72
N ASN A 35 12.38 32.46 8.43
CA ASN A 35 13.14 31.78 7.37
C ASN A 35 14.59 32.28 7.40
N PRO A 36 15.56 31.43 7.02
CA PRO A 36 16.33 31.78 5.82
C PRO A 36 16.59 30.60 4.88
N VAL A 37 16.65 30.95 3.60
CA VAL A 37 16.93 30.10 2.44
C VAL A 37 18.41 29.70 2.37
N ASN A 38 18.64 28.39 2.24
CA ASN A 38 19.60 27.60 1.42
C ASN A 38 21.02 28.13 1.10
N PRO A 39 22.01 27.22 0.95
CA PRO A 39 22.32 26.76 -0.41
C PRO A 39 22.71 25.27 -0.57
N THR A 40 22.06 24.65 -1.56
CA THR A 40 22.55 23.71 -2.61
C THR A 40 23.31 22.40 -2.28
N GLU A 41 22.87 21.33 -2.95
CA GLU A 41 23.43 19.98 -3.20
C GLU A 41 22.55 18.87 -2.55
N ASN A 42 21.89 17.95 -3.25
CA ASN A 42 22.16 17.33 -4.54
C ASN A 42 20.85 17.09 -5.32
N GLN A 43 20.89 17.42 -6.61
CA GLN A 43 19.94 16.92 -7.58
C GLN A 43 20.43 15.58 -8.11
N GLU A 44 19.87 14.49 -7.60
CA GLU A 44 19.70 13.23 -8.32
C GLU A 44 18.63 12.40 -7.59
N GLN A 45 17.65 11.87 -8.33
CA GLN A 45 16.46 11.09 -7.91
C GLN A 45 15.13 11.85 -7.78
N ASN A 46 14.58 12.27 -8.93
CA ASN A 46 13.12 12.45 -9.06
C ASN A 46 12.58 11.66 -10.26
N GLN A 47 13.00 10.40 -10.42
CA GLN A 47 12.23 9.43 -11.19
C GLN A 47 11.09 8.96 -10.28
N LYS A 48 9.88 9.45 -10.56
CA LYS A 48 8.63 9.00 -9.93
C LYS A 48 8.56 7.46 -10.07
N ARG A 49 8.84 6.76 -8.97
CA ARG A 49 8.87 5.29 -8.97
C ARG A 49 7.51 4.76 -9.39
N ASN A 50 7.49 3.79 -10.31
CA ASN A 50 6.27 3.12 -10.72
C ASN A 50 5.70 2.33 -9.52
N PRO A 51 4.53 2.72 -8.97
CA PRO A 51 3.99 2.12 -7.76
C PRO A 51 3.46 0.70 -7.96
N LEU A 52 3.38 0.23 -9.20
CA LEU A 52 2.92 -1.13 -9.50
C LEU A 52 4.04 -2.16 -9.45
N ILE A 53 5.32 -1.78 -9.55
CA ILE A 53 6.42 -2.77 -9.55
C ILE A 53 6.40 -3.59 -8.24
N GLY A 54 6.46 -4.91 -8.36
CA GLY A 54 6.42 -5.86 -7.23
C GLY A 54 5.00 -6.14 -6.71
N THR A 55 3.95 -5.73 -7.44
CA THR A 55 2.55 -5.94 -7.02
C THR A 55 1.87 -7.01 -7.87
N GLU A 56 0.95 -7.75 -7.25
CA GLU A 56 0.11 -8.74 -7.93
C GLU A 56 -1.37 -8.56 -7.57
N TRP A 57 -2.25 -8.71 -8.57
CA TRP A 57 -3.67 -8.41 -8.47
C TRP A 57 -4.53 -9.48 -9.15
N GLN A 58 -5.74 -9.68 -8.66
CA GLN A 58 -6.76 -10.58 -9.20
C GLN A 58 -7.99 -9.79 -9.63
N LEU A 59 -8.47 -10.06 -10.83
CA LEU A 59 -9.67 -9.44 -11.39
C LEU A 59 -10.88 -9.78 -10.52
N ILE A 60 -11.67 -8.78 -10.18
CA ILE A 60 -12.89 -8.93 -9.37
C ILE A 60 -14.12 -8.33 -10.01
N ASP A 61 -13.93 -7.44 -10.98
CA ASP A 61 -15.02 -6.80 -11.70
C ASP A 61 -14.51 -6.21 -13.03
N TRP A 62 -15.39 -6.10 -14.01
CA TRP A 62 -15.12 -5.45 -15.29
C TRP A 62 -16.38 -4.85 -15.92
N THR A 63 -16.22 -3.88 -16.83
CA THR A 63 -17.37 -3.24 -17.50
C THR A 63 -18.09 -4.16 -18.49
N GLU A 64 -17.47 -5.27 -18.89
CA GLU A 64 -18.15 -6.29 -19.68
C GLU A 64 -19.32 -6.86 -18.86
N ASN A 65 -20.54 -6.86 -19.42
CA ASN A 65 -21.75 -7.36 -18.76
C ASN A 65 -21.79 -8.90 -18.65
N GLN A 66 -20.62 -9.52 -18.44
CA GLN A 66 -20.42 -10.95 -18.32
C GLN A 66 -20.00 -11.28 -16.89
N THR A 67 -20.68 -12.26 -16.31
CA THR A 67 -20.30 -12.83 -15.01
C THR A 67 -18.90 -13.43 -15.10
N LEU A 68 -18.03 -13.05 -14.16
CA LEU A 68 -16.73 -13.69 -14.03
C LEU A 68 -16.92 -15.16 -13.69
N GLY A 69 -16.33 -16.03 -14.52
CA GLY A 69 -16.25 -17.46 -14.27
C GLY A 69 -15.38 -17.79 -13.07
N LYS A 70 -15.36 -19.06 -12.67
CA LYS A 70 -14.65 -19.52 -11.45
C LYS A 70 -13.12 -19.33 -11.53
N GLU A 71 -12.55 -19.40 -12.73
CA GLU A 71 -11.12 -19.20 -12.95
C GLU A 71 -10.83 -17.71 -13.05
N ASN A 72 -10.08 -17.20 -12.08
CA ASN A 72 -9.84 -15.76 -11.98
C ASN A 72 -8.62 -15.35 -12.80
N SER A 73 -8.76 -14.26 -13.57
CA SER A 73 -7.62 -13.61 -14.21
C SER A 73 -6.75 -12.86 -13.19
N THR A 74 -5.44 -12.83 -13.43
CA THR A 74 -4.46 -12.14 -12.56
C THR A 74 -3.50 -11.28 -13.36
N ILE A 75 -2.86 -10.34 -12.67
CA ILE A 75 -1.87 -9.43 -13.23
C ILE A 75 -0.77 -9.15 -12.19
N ALA A 76 0.46 -9.50 -12.55
CA ALA A 76 1.68 -9.29 -11.78
C ALA A 76 2.55 -8.28 -12.52
N PHE A 77 3.04 -7.27 -11.82
CA PHE A 77 3.90 -6.23 -12.36
C PHE A 77 5.33 -6.42 -11.85
N GLU A 78 6.23 -6.79 -12.73
CA GLU A 78 7.67 -6.74 -12.51
C GLU A 78 8.23 -5.41 -13.02
N LYS A 79 9.55 -5.25 -13.14
CA LYS A 79 10.14 -3.97 -13.53
C LYS A 79 9.65 -3.47 -14.91
N ASP A 80 9.71 -4.33 -15.91
CA ASP A 80 9.42 -4.01 -17.32
C ASP A 80 8.40 -4.98 -17.94
N THR A 81 7.91 -5.94 -17.16
CA THR A 81 7.08 -7.06 -17.61
C THR A 81 5.81 -7.15 -16.78
N VAL A 82 4.70 -7.39 -17.45
CA VAL A 82 3.43 -7.76 -16.85
C VAL A 82 3.13 -9.22 -17.20
N SER A 83 2.71 -10.02 -16.23
CA SER A 83 2.39 -11.43 -16.43
C SER A 83 1.20 -11.87 -15.60
N GLY A 84 0.63 -13.04 -15.86
CA GLY A 84 -0.44 -13.58 -15.04
C GLY A 84 -1.18 -14.74 -15.66
N SER A 85 -2.34 -15.05 -15.09
CA SER A 85 -3.33 -15.95 -15.69
C SER A 85 -4.38 -15.13 -16.45
N GLY A 86 -4.63 -15.48 -17.71
CA GLY A 86 -5.76 -14.99 -18.50
C GLY A 86 -7.03 -15.81 -18.25
N SER A 87 -7.16 -16.51 -17.12
CA SER A 87 -8.16 -17.56 -16.84
C SER A 87 -7.78 -18.93 -17.43
N CYS A 88 -7.68 -19.06 -18.75
CA CYS A 88 -7.23 -20.32 -19.35
C CYS A 88 -5.70 -20.40 -19.38
N ASN A 89 -5.02 -19.50 -20.08
CA ASN A 89 -3.60 -19.56 -20.32
C ASN A 89 -2.81 -18.64 -19.39
N ARG A 90 -1.50 -18.94 -19.28
CA ARG A 90 -0.56 -17.96 -18.75
C ARG A 90 -0.21 -16.98 -19.84
N TYR A 91 -0.04 -15.72 -19.48
CA TYR A 91 0.37 -14.67 -20.41
C TYR A 91 1.54 -13.86 -19.86
N THR A 92 2.23 -13.18 -20.78
CA THR A 92 3.27 -12.19 -20.50
C THR A 92 3.25 -11.09 -21.55
N ALA A 93 3.62 -9.87 -21.16
CA ALA A 93 3.81 -8.75 -22.06
C ALA A 93 4.80 -7.74 -21.46
N GLY A 94 5.45 -6.95 -22.30
CA GLY A 94 6.11 -5.73 -21.83
C GLY A 94 5.07 -4.66 -21.45
N TYR A 95 5.42 -3.75 -20.56
CA TYR A 95 4.57 -2.60 -20.26
C TYR A 95 5.39 -1.35 -19.95
N ALA A 96 4.76 -0.18 -20.08
CA ALA A 96 5.34 1.09 -19.70
C ALA A 96 4.33 1.93 -18.91
N ILE A 97 4.84 2.67 -17.93
CA ILE A 97 4.05 3.63 -17.14
C ILE A 97 4.70 5.00 -17.20
N GLN A 98 3.87 6.01 -17.43
CA GLN A 98 4.22 7.42 -17.33
C GLN A 98 3.09 8.11 -16.57
N ASP A 99 3.39 8.59 -15.36
CA ASP A 99 2.38 9.11 -14.42
C ASP A 99 1.26 8.10 -14.14
N ASN A 100 0.05 8.35 -14.65
CA ASN A 100 -1.11 7.47 -14.57
C ASN A 100 -1.41 6.76 -15.91
N ALA A 101 -0.66 7.07 -16.96
CA ALA A 101 -0.78 6.38 -18.23
C ALA A 101 -0.10 5.01 -18.14
N ILE A 102 -0.78 3.99 -18.65
CA ILE A 102 -0.25 2.63 -18.79
C ILE A 102 -0.40 2.19 -20.24
N LYS A 103 0.66 1.58 -20.77
CA LYS A 103 0.64 0.93 -22.07
C LYS A 103 1.15 -0.49 -21.92
N VAL A 104 0.32 -1.46 -22.30
CA VAL A 104 0.71 -2.86 -22.41
C VAL A 104 1.14 -3.12 -23.85
N GLY A 105 2.24 -3.85 -24.02
CA GLY A 105 2.75 -4.27 -25.32
C GLY A 105 1.99 -5.47 -25.88
N LEU A 106 2.59 -6.13 -26.87
CA LEU A 106 2.05 -7.38 -27.41
C LEU A 106 1.98 -8.44 -26.32
N ILE A 107 0.82 -9.08 -26.19
CA ILE A 107 0.60 -10.15 -25.22
C ILE A 107 0.95 -11.50 -25.87
N ALA A 108 1.85 -12.24 -25.23
CA ALA A 108 2.12 -13.63 -25.54
C ALA A 108 1.40 -14.52 -24.52
N ALA A 109 0.66 -15.53 -24.98
CA ALA A 109 -0.04 -16.49 -24.12
C ALA A 109 0.27 -17.93 -24.52
N THR A 110 0.22 -18.84 -23.53
CA THR A 110 0.25 -20.29 -23.81
C THR A 110 -1.01 -20.73 -24.57
N ARG A 111 -1.05 -21.99 -25.03
CA ARG A 111 -2.23 -22.55 -25.71
C ARG A 111 -2.61 -23.89 -25.07
N LYS A 112 -3.43 -23.83 -24.02
CA LYS A 112 -4.11 -24.98 -23.42
C LYS A 112 -5.60 -24.93 -23.76
N ALA A 113 -6.25 -26.09 -23.80
CA ALA A 113 -7.68 -26.18 -24.00
C ALA A 113 -8.43 -26.01 -22.67
N CYS A 114 -9.48 -25.19 -22.68
CA CYS A 114 -10.42 -25.00 -21.57
C CYS A 114 -11.86 -25.10 -22.09
N THR A 115 -12.85 -24.91 -21.22
CA THR A 115 -14.24 -24.71 -21.67
C THR A 115 -14.37 -23.41 -22.44
N GLU A 116 -15.37 -23.34 -23.33
CA GLU A 116 -15.62 -22.17 -24.18
C GLU A 116 -15.83 -20.89 -23.36
N GLU A 117 -16.54 -20.98 -22.24
CA GLU A 117 -16.75 -19.84 -21.31
C GLU A 117 -15.42 -19.25 -20.81
N ILE A 118 -14.48 -20.11 -20.39
CA ILE A 118 -13.18 -19.69 -19.86
C ILE A 118 -12.27 -19.16 -20.98
N MET A 119 -12.36 -19.72 -22.18
CA MET A 119 -11.64 -19.21 -23.35
C MET A 119 -12.17 -17.84 -23.82
N ASN A 120 -13.50 -17.64 -23.80
CA ASN A 120 -14.11 -16.35 -24.11
C ASN A 120 -13.73 -15.30 -23.06
N GLN A 121 -13.78 -15.66 -21.77
CA GLN A 121 -13.31 -14.79 -20.70
C GLN A 121 -11.84 -14.37 -20.89
N GLU A 122 -10.98 -15.32 -21.24
CA GLU A 122 -9.57 -15.03 -21.56
C GLU A 122 -9.43 -14.04 -22.71
N MET A 123 -10.12 -14.29 -23.82
CA MET A 123 -10.05 -13.42 -25.00
C MET A 123 -10.47 -11.99 -24.67
N LEU A 124 -11.55 -11.83 -23.91
CA LEU A 124 -12.03 -10.51 -23.49
C LEU A 124 -11.04 -9.82 -22.56
N PHE A 125 -10.50 -10.54 -21.58
CA PHE A 125 -9.54 -10.02 -20.62
C PHE A 125 -8.24 -9.55 -21.29
N LEU A 126 -7.63 -10.40 -22.12
CA LEU A 126 -6.39 -10.04 -22.81
C LEU A 126 -6.61 -8.89 -23.80
N GLY A 127 -7.72 -8.87 -24.53
CA GLY A 127 -8.08 -7.75 -25.41
C GLY A 127 -8.31 -6.43 -24.66
N ALA A 128 -8.85 -6.49 -23.43
CA ALA A 128 -8.97 -5.32 -22.56
C ALA A 128 -7.60 -4.83 -22.07
N LEU A 129 -6.69 -5.73 -21.69
CA LEU A 129 -5.32 -5.38 -21.28
C LEU A 129 -4.52 -4.73 -22.41
N GLU A 130 -4.62 -5.24 -23.65
CA GLU A 130 -4.00 -4.60 -24.83
C GLU A 130 -4.52 -3.18 -25.06
N GLY A 131 -5.79 -2.94 -24.73
CA GLY A 131 -6.45 -1.64 -24.83
C GLY A 131 -6.13 -0.66 -23.69
N ALA A 132 -5.34 -1.05 -22.68
CA ALA A 132 -5.10 -0.25 -21.48
C ALA A 132 -4.54 1.16 -21.80
N LYS A 133 -5.04 2.16 -21.06
CA LYS A 133 -4.68 3.57 -21.21
C LYS A 133 -4.29 4.24 -19.91
N ILE A 134 -5.10 4.03 -18.87
CA ILE A 134 -4.96 4.73 -17.59
C ILE A 134 -5.07 3.71 -16.46
N TYR A 135 -4.21 3.81 -15.46
CA TYR A 135 -4.37 3.08 -14.21
C TYR A 135 -4.61 4.03 -13.05
N SER A 136 -5.27 3.52 -12.01
CA SER A 136 -5.40 4.19 -10.73
C SER A 136 -5.56 3.15 -9.61
N ILE A 137 -5.26 3.54 -8.38
CA ILE A 137 -5.62 2.75 -7.20
C ILE A 137 -6.66 3.56 -6.44
N ASN A 138 -7.86 3.00 -6.27
CA ASN A 138 -8.97 3.71 -5.62
C ASN A 138 -8.82 3.72 -4.09
N ALA A 139 -9.71 4.44 -3.38
CA ALA A 139 -9.67 4.56 -1.92
C ALA A 139 -9.81 3.22 -1.16
N LYS A 140 -10.30 2.15 -1.82
CA LYS A 140 -10.38 0.79 -1.26
C LYS A 140 -9.09 -0.01 -1.47
N GLY A 141 -8.09 0.57 -2.12
CA GLY A 141 -6.85 -0.11 -2.48
C GLY A 141 -7.03 -1.12 -3.62
N GLN A 142 -8.03 -0.92 -4.49
CA GLN A 142 -8.23 -1.74 -5.69
C GLN A 142 -7.57 -1.05 -6.89
N LEU A 143 -6.86 -1.84 -7.70
CA LEU A 143 -6.32 -1.36 -8.96
C LEU A 143 -7.45 -1.28 -9.98
N GLN A 144 -7.55 -0.15 -10.67
CA GLN A 144 -8.46 0.05 -11.80
C GLN A 144 -7.65 0.40 -13.05
N ILE A 145 -7.87 -0.35 -14.13
CA ILE A 145 -7.26 -0.08 -15.44
C ILE A 145 -8.38 0.26 -16.42
N ALA A 146 -8.39 1.50 -16.89
CA ALA A 146 -9.26 1.94 -17.97
C ALA A 146 -8.64 1.54 -19.32
N TYR A 147 -9.44 0.95 -20.19
CA TYR A 147 -9.05 0.51 -21.52
C TYR A 147 -10.01 1.05 -22.59
N ILE A 148 -9.53 1.09 -23.83
CA ILE A 148 -10.35 1.40 -25.00
C ILE A 148 -10.34 0.20 -25.93
N LYS A 149 -11.52 -0.31 -26.27
CA LYS A 149 -11.71 -1.41 -27.22
C LYS A 149 -12.84 -1.04 -28.18
N GLN A 150 -12.58 -1.06 -29.49
CA GLN A 150 -13.56 -0.72 -30.53
C GLN A 150 -14.31 0.62 -30.32
N LYS A 151 -13.62 1.63 -29.76
CA LYS A 151 -14.15 2.96 -29.38
C LYS A 151 -15.02 3.01 -28.11
N GLU A 152 -15.16 1.90 -27.41
CA GLU A 152 -15.81 1.84 -26.10
C GLU A 152 -14.77 1.89 -24.98
N ILE A 153 -15.14 2.51 -23.87
CA ILE A 153 -14.32 2.60 -22.66
C ILE A 153 -14.81 1.55 -21.67
N GLY A 154 -13.90 0.71 -21.21
CA GLY A 154 -14.16 -0.22 -20.11
C GLY A 154 -13.16 -0.04 -18.97
N ILE A 155 -13.48 -0.62 -17.83
CA ILE A 155 -12.62 -0.62 -16.63
C ILE A 155 -12.47 -2.06 -16.17
N LEU A 156 -11.22 -2.50 -15.98
CA LEU A 156 -10.88 -3.70 -15.23
C LEU A 156 -10.62 -3.30 -13.77
N THR A 157 -11.28 -3.93 -12.81
CA THR A 157 -11.06 -3.70 -11.38
C THR A 157 -10.48 -4.95 -10.74
N PHE A 158 -9.39 -4.77 -10.01
CA PHE A 158 -8.64 -5.84 -9.38
C PHE A 158 -8.50 -5.63 -7.87
N LYS A 159 -8.52 -6.71 -7.11
CA LYS A 159 -8.03 -6.72 -5.72
C LYS A 159 -6.59 -7.18 -5.67
N ASN A 160 -5.81 -6.65 -4.75
CA ASN A 160 -4.43 -7.09 -4.53
C ASN A 160 -4.39 -8.52 -3.96
N ILE A 161 -3.58 -9.42 -4.54
CA ILE A 161 -3.43 -10.83 -4.10
C ILE A 161 -2.16 -11.13 -3.31
N ASN A 162 -1.23 -10.18 -3.24
CA ASN A 162 -0.15 -10.21 -2.24
C ASN A 162 -0.69 -10.03 -0.80
N ASN A 163 -2.01 -9.91 -0.62
CA ASN A 163 -2.71 -10.03 0.65
C ASN A 163 -2.86 -11.50 1.14
N ASN A 164 -1.79 -12.28 1.12
CA ASN A 164 -1.69 -13.51 1.92
C ASN A 164 -0.58 -13.35 2.98
N ASN A 165 -1.03 -13.05 4.21
CA ASN A 165 -0.36 -13.40 5.48
C ASN A 165 1.00 -12.79 5.83
N ASN A 166 1.26 -11.52 5.48
CA ASN A 166 2.15 -10.62 6.24
C ASN A 166 1.87 -9.16 5.85
N LYS A 167 0.65 -8.67 6.15
CA LYS A 167 0.31 -7.27 5.91
C LYS A 167 1.04 -6.38 6.90
N THR A 168 2.26 -5.99 6.56
CA THR A 168 2.98 -4.92 7.25
C THR A 168 2.46 -3.59 6.71
N VAL A 169 1.69 -2.86 7.52
CA VAL A 169 1.20 -1.51 7.21
C VAL A 169 2.26 -0.51 7.67
N GLU A 170 2.82 0.26 6.74
CA GLU A 170 3.68 1.38 7.08
C GLU A 170 2.81 2.54 7.60
N LYS A 171 3.19 3.12 8.73
CA LYS A 171 2.55 4.32 9.30
C LYS A 171 3.55 5.16 10.09
N THR A 172 3.25 6.44 10.23
CA THR A 172 3.97 7.33 11.14
C THR A 172 3.32 7.28 12.52
N VAL A 173 4.14 7.19 13.56
CA VAL A 173 3.71 7.32 14.96
C VAL A 173 4.60 8.32 15.68
N TYR A 174 4.02 9.08 16.59
CA TYR A 174 4.72 10.03 17.43
C TYR A 174 4.83 9.48 18.84
N ILE A 175 5.97 9.64 19.51
CA ILE A 175 6.22 9.15 20.87
C ILE A 175 6.60 10.30 21.80
N SER A 176 5.98 10.31 22.99
CA SER A 176 6.19 11.33 24.03
C SER A 176 7.61 11.27 24.65
N PRO A 177 8.20 12.40 25.05
CA PRO A 177 9.43 12.48 25.85
C PRO A 177 9.35 11.89 27.25
N GLU A 178 8.14 11.55 27.72
CA GLU A 178 7.88 10.98 29.04
C GLU A 178 7.06 9.69 28.95
N THR A 179 7.50 8.68 29.70
CA THR A 179 6.72 7.46 29.97
C THR A 179 5.76 7.68 31.14
N VAL A 180 4.72 6.87 31.21
CA VAL A 180 3.74 6.89 32.30
C VAL A 180 3.58 5.50 32.90
N ASP A 181 3.11 5.42 34.14
CA ASP A 181 2.70 4.13 34.73
C ASP A 181 1.56 3.52 33.91
N CYS A 182 1.77 2.30 33.43
CA CYS A 182 0.74 1.55 32.72
C CYS A 182 -0.44 1.22 33.64
N ILE A 183 -1.67 1.22 33.09
CA ILE A 183 -2.84 0.69 33.82
C ILE A 183 -2.81 -0.84 33.78
N GLY A 184 -2.71 -1.50 34.94
CA GLY A 184 -2.68 -2.97 35.00
C GLY A 184 -2.33 -3.55 36.38
N VAL A 185 -2.08 -4.86 36.39
CA VAL A 185 -1.91 -5.68 37.61
C VAL A 185 -0.47 -5.64 38.16
N ALA A 186 0.50 -5.16 37.37
CA ALA A 186 1.90 -5.04 37.77
C ALA A 186 2.47 -3.67 37.37
N PRO A 187 3.36 -3.07 38.19
CA PRO A 187 3.99 -1.79 37.86
C PRO A 187 4.94 -1.93 36.66
N GLN A 188 4.71 -1.13 35.63
CA GLN A 188 5.57 -1.00 34.45
C GLN A 188 5.36 0.37 33.81
N GLN A 189 6.38 0.86 33.10
CA GLN A 189 6.34 2.13 32.37
C GLN A 189 5.89 1.89 30.92
N CYS A 190 4.94 2.69 30.44
CA CYS A 190 4.37 2.64 29.10
C CYS A 190 4.82 3.84 28.27
N LEU A 191 5.06 3.58 26.97
CA LEU A 191 5.19 4.65 25.99
C LEU A 191 3.84 5.31 25.75
N GLN A 192 3.85 6.60 25.47
CA GLN A 192 2.67 7.32 25.01
C GLN A 192 2.83 7.60 23.52
N ILE A 193 1.86 7.17 22.71
CA ILE A 193 1.89 7.30 21.25
C ILE A 193 0.64 7.99 20.69
N LYS A 194 0.79 8.61 19.52
CA LYS A 194 -0.31 9.11 18.69
C LYS A 194 0.02 8.98 17.21
N GLU A 195 -0.99 8.85 16.35
CA GLU A 195 -0.82 8.70 14.90
C GLU A 195 -0.94 10.03 14.16
N ASN A 196 -1.71 10.98 14.69
CA ASN A 196 -1.72 12.37 14.26
C ASN A 196 -1.26 13.29 15.39
N LEU A 197 -0.69 14.45 15.03
CA LEU A 197 -0.21 15.42 16.03
C LEU A 197 -1.33 16.04 16.87
N GLU A 198 -2.55 16.08 16.36
CA GLU A 198 -3.72 16.66 17.03
C GLU A 198 -4.45 15.66 17.93
N ASP A 199 -4.11 14.37 17.84
CA ASP A 199 -4.74 13.32 18.65
C ASP A 199 -4.31 13.39 20.12
N ASN A 200 -5.19 12.91 21.00
CA ASN A 200 -4.84 12.66 22.40
C ASN A 200 -3.84 11.50 22.50
N TRP A 201 -2.94 11.58 23.48
CA TRP A 201 -1.99 10.50 23.77
C TRP A 201 -2.69 9.19 24.14
N THR A 202 -2.15 8.08 23.65
CA THR A 202 -2.61 6.73 23.96
C THR A 202 -1.47 5.89 24.50
N PHE A 203 -1.77 4.94 25.40
CA PHE A 203 -0.75 4.10 26.01
C PHE A 203 -0.37 2.92 25.10
N PHE A 204 0.93 2.75 24.88
CA PHE A 204 1.50 1.64 24.16
C PHE A 204 2.28 0.74 25.13
N TYR A 205 1.77 -0.48 25.28
CA TYR A 205 2.21 -1.44 26.31
C TYR A 205 3.29 -2.41 25.80
N SER A 206 3.86 -2.16 24.63
CA SER A 206 4.82 -3.06 23.97
C SER A 206 6.07 -2.31 23.54
N SER A 207 7.05 -3.03 22.98
CA SER A 207 8.24 -2.46 22.37
C SER A 207 8.09 -2.35 20.85
N ILE A 208 8.86 -1.45 20.25
CA ILE A 208 9.03 -1.35 18.80
C ILE A 208 10.39 -1.96 18.48
N GLU A 209 10.40 -2.99 17.63
CA GLU A 209 11.62 -3.69 17.23
C GLU A 209 12.58 -2.73 16.51
N GLY A 210 13.82 -2.68 16.99
CA GLY A 210 14.86 -1.77 16.51
C GLY A 210 14.77 -0.35 17.06
N PHE A 211 13.88 -0.06 18.01
CA PHE A 211 13.78 1.23 18.66
C PHE A 211 13.96 1.11 20.17
N ASP A 212 15.05 1.70 20.67
CA ASP A 212 15.32 1.85 22.09
C ASP A 212 14.96 3.27 22.52
N TYR A 213 14.00 3.37 23.43
CA TYR A 213 13.49 4.66 23.90
C TYR A 213 14.47 5.32 24.88
N GLU A 214 14.77 6.60 24.65
CA GLU A 214 15.47 7.46 25.60
C GLU A 214 14.56 8.62 26.07
N PRO A 215 14.45 8.88 27.38
CA PRO A 215 13.68 10.02 27.91
C PRO A 215 14.19 11.38 27.42
N GLY A 216 13.29 12.37 27.34
CA GLY A 216 13.65 13.76 27.01
C GLY A 216 13.60 14.13 25.52
N TYR A 217 13.26 13.16 24.65
CA TYR A 217 13.11 13.38 23.21
C TYR A 217 11.67 13.10 22.75
N PHE A 218 11.17 13.93 21.84
CA PHE A 218 9.98 13.61 21.07
C PHE A 218 10.40 12.90 19.80
N TYR A 219 9.79 11.75 19.52
CA TYR A 219 10.14 10.94 18.36
C TYR A 219 9.04 10.97 17.33
N GLU A 220 9.41 11.14 16.07
CA GLU A 220 8.58 10.76 14.93
C GLU A 220 9.19 9.50 14.31
N LEU A 221 8.45 8.39 14.40
CA LEU A 221 8.88 7.11 13.88
C LEU A 221 8.04 6.73 12.68
N ARG A 222 8.69 6.35 11.58
CA ARG A 222 8.03 5.58 10.53
C ARG A 222 8.18 4.11 10.89
N ILE A 223 7.07 3.43 11.13
CA ILE A 223 7.05 2.04 11.57
C ILE A 223 6.27 1.18 10.59
N SER A 224 6.58 -0.10 10.60
CA SER A 224 5.91 -1.10 9.80
C SER A 224 5.20 -2.07 10.77
N GLN A 225 3.87 -2.16 10.69
CA GLN A 225 3.03 -2.93 11.64
C GLN A 225 2.38 -4.13 10.96
N LYS A 226 2.65 -5.35 11.43
CA LYS A 226 1.95 -6.55 10.95
C LYS A 226 0.50 -6.56 11.47
N LYS A 227 -0.48 -6.50 10.57
CA LYS A 227 -1.91 -6.64 10.91
C LYS A 227 -2.23 -8.12 11.08
N LYS A 228 -2.47 -8.56 12.33
CA LYS A 228 -2.97 -9.90 12.62
C LYS A 228 -4.46 -9.97 12.27
N ASN A 229 -4.84 -10.97 11.47
CA ASN A 229 -6.24 -11.28 11.17
C ASN A 229 -7.04 -11.50 12.47
#